data_AF-A0A4V0XLZ5-F1
#
_entry.id   AF-A0A4V0XLZ5-F1
#
_cell.length_a   1.000
_cell.length_b   1.000
_cell.length_c   1.000
_cell.angle_alpha   90.00
_cell.angle_beta   90.00
_cell.angle_gamma   90.00
#
_symmetry.space_group_name_H-M   'P 1'
#
loop_
_entity.id
_entity.type
_entity.pdbx_description
1 polymer ?
#
loop_
_entity_poly.entity_id
_entity_poly.type
_entity_poly.pdbx_seq_one_letter_code
_entity_poly.pdbx_strand_id
1 'polypeptide(L)'
;MDTPEGVNVAWKMYSECARDSPERQQLRNRLMERYREVVRYTAERMHKRLPAEVDVDDLTSAGLFGLMDAINSFDLSRNVKFETYCAQRIRGAIFDELRAMDWVPRLVRSRTATMDRAKKAIEMAHGQKATEDEVAERLQMNPDDFEKLNRDSRPVELSV
;
A
#
# COMPACT_ATOMS: atom_id res chain seq x y z
N MET A 1 -1.25 1.35 30.31
CA MET A 1 -2.65 1.73 30.06
C MET A 1 -3.08 1.21 28.69
N ASP A 2 -2.79 -0.07 28.42
CA ASP A 2 -2.72 -0.65 27.07
C ASP A 2 -3.26 -2.09 27.05
N THR A 3 -4.10 -2.41 28.03
CA THR A 3 -4.69 -3.72 28.21
C THR A 3 -5.85 -3.94 27.22
N PRO A 4 -6.09 -5.17 26.76
CA PRO A 4 -7.23 -5.50 25.90
C PRO A 4 -8.58 -5.02 26.46
N GLU A 5 -8.71 -5.00 27.78
CA GLU A 5 -9.88 -4.50 28.50
C GLU A 5 -10.10 -3.00 28.29
N GLY A 6 -9.04 -2.19 28.33
CA GLY A 6 -9.13 -0.74 28.11
C GLY A 6 -9.54 -0.36 26.68
N VAL A 7 -9.16 -1.17 25.69
CA VAL A 7 -9.55 -0.99 24.29
C VAL A 7 -11.03 -1.31 24.09
N ASN A 8 -11.51 -2.41 24.66
CA ASN A 8 -12.93 -2.78 24.59
C ASN A 8 -13.83 -1.74 25.24
N VAL A 9 -13.40 -1.15 26.36
CA VAL A 9 -14.13 -0.05 27.01
C VAL A 9 -14.19 1.18 26.10
N ALA A 10 -13.07 1.57 25.47
CA ALA A 10 -13.04 2.71 24.55
C ALA A 10 -14.01 2.50 23.37
N TRP A 11 -14.10 1.29 22.81
CA TRP A 11 -15.03 0.98 21.74
C TRP A 11 -16.50 1.01 22.18
N LYS A 12 -16.82 0.48 23.36
CA LYS A 12 -18.19 0.56 23.91
C LYS A 12 -18.63 2.00 24.06
N MET A 13 -17.80 2.82 24.72
CA MET A 13 -18.07 4.25 24.87
C MET A 13 -18.22 4.94 23.51
N TYR A 14 -17.35 4.63 22.55
CA TYR A 14 -17.43 5.19 21.20
C TYR A 14 -18.74 4.83 20.49
N SER A 15 -19.25 3.62 20.67
CA SER A 15 -20.52 3.17 20.09
C SER A 15 -21.76 3.81 20.72
N GLU A 16 -21.69 4.13 22.01
CA GLU A 16 -22.80 4.72 22.78
C GLU A 16 -22.88 6.25 22.66
N CYS A 17 -21.76 6.92 22.36
CA CYS A 17 -21.75 8.38 22.16
C CYS A 17 -22.49 8.82 20.89
N ALA A 18 -23.23 9.91 20.99
CA ALA A 18 -23.85 10.59 19.85
C ALA A 18 -22.79 11.01 18.80
N ARG A 19 -23.16 10.98 17.51
CA ARG A 19 -22.22 11.19 16.39
C ARG A 19 -21.47 12.52 16.45
N ASP A 20 -22.14 13.58 16.88
CA ASP A 20 -21.58 14.94 16.91
C ASP A 20 -21.07 15.35 18.30
N SER A 21 -20.92 14.39 19.22
CA SER A 21 -20.47 14.68 20.57
C SER A 21 -18.94 14.89 20.62
N PRO A 22 -18.45 15.89 21.37
CA PRO A 22 -17.00 16.09 21.57
C PRO A 22 -16.31 14.86 22.16
N GLU A 23 -17.01 14.09 23.00
CA GLU A 23 -16.51 12.85 23.60
C GLU A 23 -16.26 11.78 22.53
N ARG A 24 -17.16 11.64 21.56
CA ARG A 24 -16.98 10.72 20.43
C ARG A 24 -15.74 11.08 19.62
N GLN A 25 -15.51 12.38 19.39
CA GLN A 25 -14.33 12.86 18.69
C GLN A 25 -13.03 12.52 19.45
N GLN A 26 -13.01 12.73 20.77
CA GLN A 26 -11.87 12.37 21.62
C GLN A 26 -11.59 10.86 21.60
N LEU A 27 -12.64 10.04 21.70
CA LEU A 27 -12.53 8.58 21.63
C LEU A 27 -12.03 8.12 20.26
N ARG A 28 -12.53 8.70 19.17
CA ARG A 28 -12.02 8.43 17.81
C ARG A 28 -10.53 8.76 17.71
N ASN A 29 -10.11 9.93 18.18
CA ASN A 29 -8.71 10.36 18.12
C ASN A 29 -7.82 9.40 18.93
N ARG A 30 -8.29 8.92 20.10
CA ARG A 30 -7.58 7.92 20.89
C ARG A 30 -7.44 6.57 20.15
N LEU A 31 -8.50 6.11 19.49
CA LEU A 31 -8.47 4.90 18.67
C LEU A 31 -7.54 5.06 17.45
N MET A 32 -7.58 6.21 16.79
CA MET A 32 -6.65 6.56 15.70
C MET A 32 -5.21 6.47 16.17
N GLU A 33 -4.87 7.10 17.30
CA GLU A 33 -3.53 7.09 17.87
C GLU A 33 -3.06 5.67 18.24
N ARG A 34 -3.99 4.84 18.73
CA ARG A 34 -3.69 3.44 19.06
C ARG A 34 -3.31 2.61 17.82
N TYR A 35 -3.99 2.84 16.70
CA TYR A 35 -3.88 2.00 15.50
C TYR A 35 -3.03 2.63 14.38
N ARG A 36 -2.48 3.83 14.56
CA ARG A 36 -1.64 4.52 13.57
C ARG A 36 -0.44 3.69 13.10
N GLU A 37 0.12 2.84 13.97
CA GLU A 37 1.26 1.98 13.63
C GLU A 37 0.89 0.91 12.60
N VAL A 38 -0.36 0.45 12.61
CA VAL A 38 -0.89 -0.49 11.60
C VAL A 38 -0.91 0.18 10.23
N VAL A 39 -1.24 1.47 10.17
CA VAL A 39 -1.23 2.27 8.95
C VAL A 39 0.19 2.38 8.42
N ARG A 40 1.13 2.84 9.25
CA ARG A 40 2.54 2.99 8.88
C ARG A 40 3.15 1.68 8.38
N TYR A 41 2.97 0.59 9.12
CA TYR A 41 3.45 -0.73 8.71
C TYR A 41 2.86 -1.17 7.35
N THR A 42 1.57 -0.92 7.14
CA THR A 42 0.90 -1.27 5.88
C THR A 42 1.43 -0.44 4.71
N ALA A 43 1.57 0.87 4.90
CA ALA A 43 2.11 1.80 3.91
C ALA A 43 3.55 1.43 3.52
N GLU A 44 4.44 1.24 4.49
CA GLU A 44 5.83 0.83 4.25
C GLU A 44 5.93 -0.52 3.51
N ARG A 45 5.09 -1.49 3.88
CA ARG A 45 5.08 -2.81 3.22
C ARG A 45 4.63 -2.71 1.76
N MET A 46 3.67 -1.84 1.46
CA MET A 46 3.22 -1.58 0.09
C MET A 46 4.28 -0.80 -0.69
N HIS A 47 4.87 0.22 -0.09
CA HIS A 47 5.93 1.07 -0.66
C HIS A 47 7.14 0.26 -1.16
N LYS A 48 7.54 -0.81 -0.47
CA LYS A 48 8.62 -1.71 -0.91
C LYS A 48 8.43 -2.34 -2.30
N ARG A 49 7.19 -2.42 -2.78
CA ARG A 49 6.83 -2.96 -4.11
C ARG A 49 6.53 -1.85 -5.11
N LEU A 50 6.66 -0.61 -4.68
CA LEU A 50 6.39 0.57 -5.47
C LEU A 50 7.72 1.21 -5.89
N PRO A 51 7.71 1.90 -7.02
CA PRO A 51 8.82 2.72 -7.48
C PRO A 51 9.21 3.82 -6.48
N ALA A 52 10.44 4.31 -6.57
CA ALA A 52 11.00 5.29 -5.64
C ALA A 52 10.33 6.68 -5.71
N GLU A 53 9.61 6.96 -6.79
CA GLU A 53 8.88 8.21 -6.98
C GLU A 53 7.58 8.29 -6.16
N VAL A 54 7.11 7.17 -5.59
CA VAL A 54 5.99 7.18 -4.65
C VAL A 54 6.51 7.54 -3.27
N ASP A 55 5.90 8.52 -2.62
CA ASP A 55 6.21 8.86 -1.24
C ASP A 55 5.44 7.93 -0.28
N VAL A 56 6.12 7.41 0.74
CA VAL A 56 5.49 6.61 1.80
C VAL A 56 4.57 7.46 2.68
N ASP A 57 4.84 8.76 2.79
CA ASP A 57 4.03 9.68 3.60
C ASP A 57 2.67 9.94 2.96
N ASP A 58 2.59 9.95 1.63
CA ASP A 58 1.32 10.03 0.88
C ASP A 58 0.48 8.77 1.12
N LEU A 59 1.10 7.58 1.05
CA LEU A 59 0.42 6.31 1.36
C LEU A 59 -0.04 6.25 2.82
N THR A 60 0.77 6.77 3.74
CA THR A 60 0.42 6.83 5.16
C THR A 60 -0.79 7.73 5.37
N SER A 61 -0.83 8.89 4.72
CA SER A 61 -1.95 9.83 4.77
C SER A 61 -3.24 9.20 4.24
N ALA A 62 -3.19 8.56 3.07
CA ALA A 62 -4.32 7.81 2.52
C ALA A 62 -4.79 6.68 3.46
N GLY A 63 -3.85 5.95 4.04
CA GLY A 63 -4.13 4.89 5.00
C GLY A 63 -4.78 5.39 6.30
N LEU A 64 -4.47 6.61 6.76
CA LEU A 64 -5.11 7.23 7.93
C LEU A 64 -6.59 7.54 7.67
N PHE A 65 -6.96 7.97 6.46
CA PHE A 65 -8.37 8.10 6.07
C PHE A 65 -9.08 6.74 6.08
N GLY A 66 -8.43 5.70 5.54
CA GLY A 66 -8.94 4.34 5.58
C GLY A 66 -9.13 3.79 7.00
N LEU A 67 -8.21 4.12 7.92
CA LEU A 67 -8.34 3.79 9.34
C LEU A 67 -9.52 4.53 9.99
N MET A 68 -9.69 5.82 9.70
CA MET A 68 -10.80 6.61 10.22
C MET A 68 -12.16 6.01 9.80
N ASP A 69 -12.29 5.65 8.53
CA ASP A 69 -13.49 4.98 8.01
C ASP A 69 -13.70 3.60 8.61
N ALA A 70 -12.61 2.85 8.83
CA ALA A 70 -12.66 1.59 9.54
C ALA A 70 -13.19 1.77 10.97
N ILE A 71 -12.73 2.80 11.69
CA ILE A 71 -13.19 3.09 13.05
C ILE A 71 -14.68 3.43 13.06
N ASN A 72 -15.11 4.29 12.14
CA ASN A 72 -16.50 4.71 12.05
C ASN A 72 -17.47 3.55 11.72
N SER A 73 -16.98 2.52 11.02
CA SER A 73 -17.79 1.42 10.49
C SER A 73 -17.62 0.09 11.26
N PHE A 74 -16.74 0.04 12.26
CA PHE A 74 -16.45 -1.20 12.96
C PHE A 74 -17.55 -1.58 13.94
N ASP A 75 -17.84 -2.88 13.97
CA ASP A 75 -18.87 -3.49 14.78
C ASP A 75 -18.25 -4.53 15.72
N LEU A 76 -18.25 -4.22 17.02
CA LEU A 76 -17.73 -5.07 18.08
C LEU A 76 -18.43 -6.43 18.16
N SER A 77 -19.70 -6.54 17.73
CA SER A 77 -20.48 -7.77 17.84
C SER A 77 -19.97 -8.88 16.92
N ARG A 78 -19.16 -8.53 15.90
CA ARG A 78 -18.62 -9.48 14.91
C ARG A 78 -17.52 -10.39 15.44
N ASN A 79 -17.04 -10.16 16.68
CA ASN A 79 -16.02 -10.97 17.35
C ASN A 79 -14.73 -11.20 16.53
N VAL A 80 -14.37 -10.21 15.71
CA VAL A 80 -13.10 -10.17 14.95
C VAL A 80 -12.24 -9.06 15.53
N LYS A 81 -10.92 -9.28 15.60
CA LYS A 81 -9.96 -8.26 16.02
C LYS A 81 -10.01 -7.06 15.06
N PHE A 82 -10.06 -5.85 15.61
CA PHE A 82 -10.12 -4.63 14.80
C PHE A 82 -8.93 -4.53 13.85
N GLU A 83 -7.73 -4.94 14.29
CA GLU A 83 -6.51 -4.93 13.48
C GLU A 83 -6.66 -5.74 12.19
N THR A 84 -7.34 -6.89 12.26
CA THR A 84 -7.59 -7.75 11.09
C THR A 84 -8.54 -7.07 10.11
N TYR A 85 -9.56 -6.38 10.63
CA TYR A 85 -10.55 -5.66 9.82
C TYR A 85 -9.95 -4.39 9.19
N CYS A 86 -9.29 -3.55 9.99
CA CYS A 86 -8.79 -2.26 9.54
C CYS A 86 -7.65 -2.40 8.54
N ALA A 87 -6.81 -3.44 8.63
CA ALA A 87 -5.73 -3.68 7.67
C ALA A 87 -6.24 -3.80 6.22
N GLN A 88 -7.42 -4.38 6.01
CA GLN A 88 -8.04 -4.47 4.68
C GLN A 88 -8.56 -3.12 4.20
N ARG A 89 -9.16 -2.32 5.10
CA ARG A 89 -9.69 -0.98 4.80
C ARG A 89 -8.57 0.02 4.49
N ILE A 90 -7.50 -0.01 5.28
CA ILE A 90 -6.30 0.81 5.08
C ILE A 90 -5.69 0.49 3.71
N ARG A 91 -5.49 -0.80 3.40
CA ARG A 91 -4.94 -1.21 2.10
C ARG A 91 -5.81 -0.75 0.93
N GLY A 92 -7.14 -0.86 1.07
CA GLY A 92 -8.08 -0.36 0.07
C GLY A 92 -7.93 1.14 -0.19
N ALA A 93 -7.90 1.95 0.88
CA ALA A 93 -7.71 3.40 0.77
C ALA A 93 -6.39 3.77 0.08
N ILE A 94 -5.29 3.08 0.41
CA ILE A 94 -4.00 3.29 -0.23
C ILE A 94 -4.07 2.92 -1.73
N PHE A 95 -4.76 1.84 -2.10
CA PHE A 95 -4.93 1.49 -3.52
C PHE A 95 -5.76 2.51 -4.29
N ASP A 96 -6.78 3.07 -3.67
CA ASP A 96 -7.61 4.07 -4.32
C ASP A 96 -6.83 5.36 -4.56
N GLU A 97 -5.95 5.75 -3.63
CA GLU A 97 -5.01 6.87 -3.82
C GLU A 97 -4.02 6.58 -4.98
N LEU A 98 -3.40 5.39 -5.00
CA LEU A 98 -2.49 4.97 -6.07
C LEU A 98 -3.16 4.95 -7.44
N ARG A 99 -4.47 4.66 -7.51
CA ARG A 99 -5.26 4.73 -8.74
C ARG A 99 -5.55 6.16 -9.15
N ALA A 100 -5.91 7.02 -8.19
CA ALA A 100 -6.19 8.44 -8.45
C ALA A 100 -4.95 9.18 -8.98
N MET A 101 -3.75 8.79 -8.51
CA MET A 101 -2.48 9.31 -9.01
C MET A 101 -2.09 8.80 -10.41
N ASP A 102 -2.89 7.93 -11.03
CA ASP A 102 -2.66 7.40 -12.39
C ASP A 102 -1.31 6.66 -12.54
N TRP A 103 -0.70 6.26 -11.41
CA TRP A 103 0.70 5.85 -11.30
C TRP A 103 0.95 4.42 -11.78
N VAL A 104 0.13 3.48 -11.32
CA VAL A 104 0.32 2.04 -11.53
C VAL A 104 0.28 1.67 -13.02
N PRO A 105 -0.63 2.19 -13.86
CA PRO A 105 -0.67 1.79 -15.27
C PRO A 105 0.40 2.46 -16.14
N ARG A 106 0.82 3.71 -15.86
CA ARG A 106 1.74 4.45 -16.75
C ARG A 106 3.18 4.02 -16.57
N LEU A 107 3.63 3.93 -15.32
CA LEU A 107 5.03 3.63 -15.07
C LEU A 107 5.37 2.17 -15.35
N VAL A 108 4.49 1.24 -14.96
CA VAL A 108 4.62 -0.17 -15.33
C VAL A 108 4.65 -0.28 -16.85
N ARG A 109 3.68 0.30 -17.59
CA ARG A 109 3.70 0.27 -19.07
C ARG A 109 4.97 0.84 -19.67
N SER A 110 5.49 1.95 -19.14
CA SER A 110 6.74 2.55 -19.62
C SER A 110 7.94 1.62 -19.41
N ARG A 111 8.07 1.05 -18.20
CA ARG A 111 9.17 0.15 -17.83
C ARG A 111 9.08 -1.19 -18.57
N THR A 112 7.88 -1.77 -18.69
CA THR A 112 7.62 -2.93 -19.54
C THR A 112 7.98 -2.64 -21.00
N ALA A 113 7.58 -1.49 -21.54
CA ALA A 113 7.90 -1.12 -22.92
C ALA A 113 9.40 -0.91 -23.16
N THR A 114 10.15 -0.44 -22.16
CA THR A 114 11.63 -0.36 -22.22
C THR A 114 12.26 -1.76 -22.23
N MET A 115 11.80 -2.64 -21.33
CA MET A 115 12.22 -4.04 -21.26
C MET A 115 11.98 -4.77 -22.58
N ASP A 116 10.76 -4.64 -23.13
CA ASP A 116 10.34 -5.31 -24.36
C ASP A 116 11.11 -4.79 -25.58
N ARG A 117 11.41 -3.48 -25.63
CA ARG A 117 12.25 -2.91 -26.69
C ARG A 117 13.67 -3.46 -26.64
N ALA A 118 14.26 -3.57 -25.45
CA ALA A 118 15.61 -4.14 -25.29
C ALA A 118 15.64 -5.62 -25.69
N LYS A 119 14.68 -6.42 -25.23
CA LYS A 119 14.54 -7.84 -25.59
C LYS A 119 14.38 -8.04 -27.10
N LYS A 120 13.44 -7.32 -27.73
CA LYS A 120 13.21 -7.41 -29.18
C LYS A 120 14.46 -7.06 -29.99
N ALA A 121 15.21 -6.04 -29.56
CA ALA A 121 16.41 -5.63 -30.28
C ALA A 121 17.52 -6.69 -30.22
N ILE A 122 17.66 -7.40 -29.10
CA ILE A 122 18.61 -8.53 -28.95
C ILE A 122 18.13 -9.71 -29.79
N GLU A 123 16.85 -10.06 -29.72
CA GLU A 123 16.25 -11.14 -30.51
C GLU A 123 16.42 -10.91 -32.01
N MET A 124 16.25 -9.67 -32.48
CA MET A 124 16.47 -9.29 -33.88
C MET A 124 17.94 -9.37 -34.30
N ALA A 125 18.89 -9.10 -33.40
CA ALA A 125 20.32 -9.10 -33.69
C ALA A 125 20.93 -10.52 -33.65
N HIS A 126 20.51 -11.36 -32.71
CA HIS A 126 21.11 -12.67 -32.45
C HIS A 126 20.25 -13.87 -32.88
N GLY A 127 18.97 -13.64 -33.22
CA GLY A 127 18.04 -14.70 -33.63
C GLY A 127 17.65 -15.66 -32.49
N GLN A 128 17.96 -15.31 -31.24
CA GLN A 128 17.71 -16.11 -30.05
C GLN A 128 17.05 -15.24 -28.97
N LYS A 129 16.36 -15.88 -28.00
CA LYS A 129 15.74 -15.18 -26.88
C LYS A 129 16.79 -14.43 -26.07
N ALA A 130 16.49 -13.17 -25.75
CA ALA A 130 17.34 -12.34 -24.91
C ALA A 130 17.42 -12.88 -23.48
N THR A 131 18.65 -13.02 -22.97
CA THR A 131 18.93 -13.33 -21.56
C THR A 131 18.85 -12.07 -20.70
N GLU A 132 18.68 -12.22 -19.38
CA GLU A 132 18.64 -11.07 -18.46
C GLU A 132 19.94 -10.27 -18.47
N ASP A 133 21.09 -10.94 -18.56
CA ASP A 133 22.42 -10.31 -18.61
C ASP A 133 22.60 -9.47 -19.89
N GLU A 134 22.19 -9.99 -21.05
CA GLU A 134 22.25 -9.25 -22.32
C GLU A 134 21.34 -8.01 -22.31
N VAL A 135 20.17 -8.11 -21.67
CA VAL A 135 19.25 -6.98 -21.52
C VAL A 135 19.87 -5.93 -20.59
N ALA A 136 20.47 -6.33 -19.47
CA ALA A 136 21.15 -5.43 -18.53
C ALA A 136 22.31 -4.70 -19.22
N GLU A 137 23.16 -5.43 -19.95
CA GLU A 137 24.29 -4.88 -20.71
C GLU A 137 23.81 -3.88 -21.76
N ARG A 138 22.76 -4.23 -22.52
CA ARG A 138 22.19 -3.35 -23.56
C ARG A 138 21.58 -2.08 -22.97
N LEU A 139 20.98 -2.17 -21.80
CA LEU A 139 20.44 -1.01 -21.08
C LEU A 139 21.52 -0.22 -20.34
N GLN A 140 22.77 -0.68 -20.35
CA GLN A 140 23.90 -0.09 -19.61
C GLN A 140 23.60 0.03 -18.11
N MET A 141 22.87 -0.95 -17.56
CA MET A 141 22.50 -1.00 -16.16
C MET A 141 23.41 -1.98 -15.42
N ASN A 142 23.77 -1.61 -14.18
CA ASN A 142 24.38 -2.57 -13.27
C ASN A 142 23.33 -3.62 -12.82
N PRO A 143 23.75 -4.73 -12.21
CA PRO A 143 22.83 -5.79 -11.79
C PRO A 143 21.72 -5.31 -10.84
N ASP A 144 22.03 -4.41 -9.90
CA ASP A 144 21.07 -3.91 -8.90
C ASP A 144 19.97 -3.05 -9.54
N ASP A 145 20.35 -2.15 -10.45
CA ASP A 145 19.43 -1.30 -11.20
C ASP A 145 18.57 -2.11 -12.16
N PHE A 146 19.17 -3.13 -12.79
CA PHE A 146 18.43 -4.05 -13.66
C PHE A 146 17.42 -4.88 -12.87
N GLU A 147 17.80 -5.40 -11.70
CA GLU A 147 16.89 -6.16 -10.84
C GLU A 147 15.69 -5.30 -10.40
N LYS A 148 15.96 -4.04 -10.05
CA LYS A 148 14.93 -3.06 -9.71
C LYS A 148 14.01 -2.76 -10.90
N LEU A 149 14.56 -2.52 -12.09
CA LEU A 149 13.75 -2.32 -13.29
C LEU A 149 12.91 -3.56 -13.63
N ASN A 150 13.48 -4.77 -13.54
CA ASN A 150 12.78 -6.03 -13.80
C ASN A 150 11.60 -6.19 -12.82
N ARG A 151 11.83 -5.92 -11.53
CA ARG A 151 10.80 -5.91 -10.48
C ARG A 151 9.67 -4.92 -10.79
N ASP A 152 10.02 -3.70 -11.18
CA ASP A 152 9.07 -2.62 -11.40
C ASP A 152 8.35 -2.69 -12.76
N SER A 153 8.89 -3.45 -13.71
CA SER A 153 8.27 -3.70 -15.03
C SER A 153 7.17 -4.75 -14.97
N ARG A 154 7.12 -5.55 -13.90
CA ARG A 154 6.06 -6.53 -13.67
C ARG A 154 4.86 -5.77 -13.10
N PRO A 155 3.64 -5.97 -13.63
CA PRO A 155 2.45 -5.51 -12.96
C PRO A 155 2.52 -6.00 -11.52
N VAL A 156 2.41 -5.07 -10.56
CA VAL A 156 2.28 -5.47 -9.17
C VAL A 156 0.92 -6.16 -9.10
N GLU A 157 0.91 -7.50 -9.17
CA GLU A 157 -0.24 -8.29 -8.76
C GLU A 157 -0.39 -8.04 -7.27
N LEU A 158 -1.16 -7.00 -6.97
CA LEU A 158 -1.60 -6.63 -5.65
C LEU A 158 -2.80 -7.53 -5.37
N SER A 159 -2.50 -8.81 -5.10
CA SER A 159 -3.51 -9.79 -4.71
C SER A 159 -4.28 -9.24 -3.52
N VAL A 160 -5.61 -9.17 -3.69
CA VAL A 160 -6.59 -8.77 -2.68
C VAL A 160 -6.58 -9.76 -1.53
#